data_AF-A0A7R9YUE1-F1
#
_entry.id   AF-A0A7R9YUE1-F1
#
_cell.length_a   1.000
_cell.length_b   1.000
_cell.length_c   1.000
_cell.angle_alpha   90.00
_cell.angle_beta   90.00
_cell.angle_gamma   90.00
#
_symmetry.space_group_name_H-M   'P 1'
#
loop_
_entity.id
_entity.type
_entity.pdbx_description
1 polymer ?
#
loop_
_entity_poly.entity_id
_entity_poly.type
_entity_poly.pdbx_seq_one_letter_code
_entity_poly.pdbx_strand_id
1 'polypeptide(L)'
;MAEASGPISNAIKTKLTEALQPTSMRLVNQSSAHSGHFGHDGSAASDSGETHFKLEVVSTRFDKMPMIKRHQLIYSLLDEEIKAGVHALTMSTKTPTEAAR
;
A
#
# COMPACT_ATOMS: atom_id res chain seq x y z
N MET A 1 11.25 10.61 6.32
CA MET A 1 10.43 9.69 5.51
C MET A 1 9.07 9.66 6.18
N ALA A 2 8.08 10.37 5.63
CA ALA A 2 6.80 10.55 6.30
C ALA A 2 6.01 9.22 6.26
N GLU A 3 5.64 8.71 7.43
CA GLU A 3 4.72 7.59 7.53
C GLU A 3 3.35 8.01 6.96
N ALA A 4 2.65 7.08 6.31
CA ALA A 4 1.28 7.33 5.90
C ALA A 4 0.41 7.51 7.16
N SER A 5 0.00 8.74 7.43
CA SER A 5 -0.91 9.14 8.50
C SER A 5 -2.19 9.72 7.87
N GLY A 6 -3.10 8.84 7.49
CA GLY A 6 -4.40 9.16 6.89
C GLY A 6 -5.42 8.05 7.12
N PRO A 7 -6.73 8.32 6.96
CA PRO A 7 -7.79 7.36 7.23
C PRO A 7 -7.67 6.09 6.37
N ILE A 8 -7.34 6.25 5.08
CA ILE A 8 -7.11 5.13 4.15
C ILE A 8 -5.91 4.30 4.63
N SER A 9 -4.79 4.96 4.94
CA SER A 9 -3.60 4.26 5.40
C SER A 9 -3.80 3.45 6.68
N ASN A 10 -4.64 3.95 7.60
CA ASN A 10 -4.96 3.24 8.83
C ASN A 10 -5.87 2.04 8.59
N ALA A 11 -6.85 2.17 7.67
CA ALA A 11 -7.70 1.06 7.25
C ALA A 11 -6.86 -0.07 6.62
N ILE A 12 -5.95 0.27 5.70
CA ILE A 12 -5.02 -0.66 5.06
C ILE A 12 -4.18 -1.39 6.12
N LYS A 13 -3.60 -0.65 7.07
CA LYS A 13 -2.80 -1.21 8.18
C LYS A 13 -3.59 -2.23 9.00
N THR A 14 -4.81 -1.88 9.37
CA THR A 14 -5.69 -2.73 10.20
C THR A 14 -6.04 -4.02 9.47
N LYS A 15 -6.61 -3.92 8.27
CA LYS A 15 -7.02 -5.07 7.45
C LYS A 15 -5.87 -6.04 7.17
N LEU A 16 -4.69 -5.52 6.81
CA LEU A 16 -3.53 -6.35 6.54
C LEU A 16 -2.97 -6.99 7.82
N THR A 17 -2.99 -6.27 8.94
CA THR A 17 -2.54 -6.83 10.22
C THR A 17 -3.42 -8.00 10.65
N GLU A 18 -4.74 -7.85 10.54
CA GLU A 18 -5.71 -8.89 10.89
C GLU A 18 -5.64 -10.10 9.94
N ALA A 19 -5.57 -9.87 8.64
CA ALA A 19 -5.58 -10.94 7.64
C ALA A 19 -4.24 -11.69 7.52
N LEU A 20 -3.11 -10.97 7.57
CA LEU A 20 -1.78 -11.50 7.25
C LEU A 20 -0.89 -11.70 8.46
N GLN A 21 -1.21 -11.08 9.61
CA GLN A 21 -0.39 -11.09 10.83
C GLN A 21 1.11 -10.94 10.51
N PRO A 22 1.50 -9.85 9.81
CA PRO A 22 2.87 -9.69 9.33
C PRO A 22 3.84 -9.47 10.49
N THR A 23 5.03 -10.05 10.37
CA THR A 23 6.13 -9.82 11.31
C THR A 23 6.73 -8.42 11.14
N SER A 24 6.65 -7.85 9.94
CA SER A 24 7.01 -6.45 9.68
C SER A 24 6.13 -5.86 8.60
N MET A 25 5.70 -4.62 8.80
CA MET A 25 4.84 -3.90 7.87
C MET A 25 5.29 -2.45 7.78
N ARG A 26 5.40 -1.92 6.57
CA ARG A 26 5.65 -0.50 6.31
C ARG A 26 4.74 0.01 5.22
N LEU A 27 3.98 1.07 5.53
CA LEU A 27 3.10 1.74 4.59
C LEU A 27 3.53 3.20 4.45
N VAL A 28 3.90 3.58 3.24
CA VAL A 28 4.41 4.91 2.90
C VAL A 28 3.47 5.55 1.88
N ASN A 29 2.98 6.75 2.18
CA ASN A 29 2.22 7.55 1.23
C ASN A 29 3.22 8.25 0.29
N GLN A 30 3.14 7.96 -1.00
CA GLN A 30 4.00 8.56 -2.02
C GLN A 30 3.30 9.64 -2.85
N SER A 31 2.08 10.02 -2.50
CA SER A 31 1.29 11.01 -3.24
C SER A 31 1.94 12.40 -3.27
N SER A 32 2.77 12.75 -2.28
CA SER A 32 3.50 14.03 -2.24
C SER A 32 4.70 14.11 -3.19
N ALA A 33 5.12 12.99 -3.82
CA ALA A 33 6.26 12.98 -4.73
C ALA A 33 5.97 13.66 -6.09
N HIS A 34 4.73 14.10 -6.33
CA HIS A 34 4.29 14.72 -7.58
C HIS A 34 3.79 16.16 -7.42
N SER A 35 4.11 16.85 -6.32
CA SER A 35 3.91 18.31 -6.17
C SER A 35 4.93 19.13 -6.99
N GLY A 36 5.26 18.65 -8.18
CA GLY A 36 6.28 19.16 -9.08
C GLY A 36 5.78 19.35 -10.50
N HIS A 37 4.55 19.84 -10.69
CA HIS A 37 4.25 20.67 -11.86
C HIS A 37 2.99 21.49 -11.62
N PHE A 38 3.17 22.80 -11.41
CA PHE A 38 2.16 23.80 -11.77
C PHE A 38 1.93 23.68 -13.29
N GLY A 39 1.02 22.80 -13.70
CA GLY A 39 0.45 22.76 -15.05
C GLY A 39 -0.79 23.65 -15.07
N HIS A 40 -0.78 24.64 -15.96
CA HIS A 40 -1.76 25.73 -16.15
C HIS A 40 -3.19 25.30 -16.57
N ASP A 41 -3.59 24.03 -16.40
CA ASP A 41 -4.90 23.55 -16.85
C ASP A 41 -5.59 22.82 -15.70
N GLY A 42 -6.73 23.37 -15.26
CA GLY A 42 -7.46 23.02 -14.04
C GLY A 42 -8.08 21.63 -14.00
N SER A 43 -7.28 20.57 -14.14
CA SER A 43 -7.72 19.21 -13.83
C SER A 43 -7.41 18.89 -12.38
N ALA A 44 -8.48 18.89 -11.58
CA ALA A 44 -8.54 18.53 -10.18
C ALA A 44 -7.54 17.43 -9.80
N ALA A 45 -6.44 17.81 -9.17
CA ALA A 45 -5.71 16.90 -8.31
C ALA A 45 -6.73 16.43 -7.27
N SER A 46 -7.13 15.15 -7.35
CA SER A 46 -8.02 14.52 -6.39
C SER A 46 -7.60 14.92 -4.98
N ASP A 47 -8.47 15.65 -4.30
CA ASP A 47 -8.25 16.46 -3.09
C ASP A 47 -7.66 15.67 -1.89
N SER A 48 -7.63 14.34 -1.99
CA SER A 48 -7.26 13.46 -0.88
C SER A 48 -5.76 13.28 -0.67
N GLY A 49 -4.87 13.61 -1.61
CA GLY A 49 -3.41 13.44 -1.41
C GLY A 49 -2.98 12.00 -1.01
N GLU A 50 -3.85 11.02 -1.24
CA GLU A 50 -3.75 9.61 -0.87
C GLU A 50 -4.01 8.74 -2.12
N THR A 51 -3.34 9.07 -3.22
CA THR A 51 -3.52 8.42 -4.53
C THR A 51 -2.46 7.35 -4.79
N HIS A 52 -1.27 7.50 -4.20
CA HIS A 52 -0.13 6.60 -4.40
C HIS A 52 0.39 6.07 -3.07
N PHE A 53 0.41 4.75 -2.92
CA PHE A 53 0.90 4.09 -1.71
C PHE A 53 1.98 3.06 -2.03
N LYS A 54 2.93 2.93 -1.11
CA LYS A 54 3.92 1.86 -1.10
C LYS A 54 3.76 1.04 0.16
N LEU A 55 3.39 -0.23 -0.02
CA LEU A 55 3.22 -1.22 1.02
C LEU A 55 4.37 -2.22 0.96
N GLU A 56 5.14 -2.32 2.04
CA GLU A 56 6.14 -3.37 2.26
C GLU A 56 5.65 -4.26 3.39
N VAL A 57 5.48 -5.55 3.14
CA VAL A 57 4.91 -6.46 4.13
C VAL A 57 5.69 -7.77 4.16
N VAL A 58 6.07 -8.16 5.36
CA VAL A 58 6.86 -9.36 5.67
C VAL A 58 5.98 -10.28 6.50
N SER A 59 5.61 -11.43 5.95
CA SER A 59 4.77 -12.41 6.66
C SER A 59 5.15 -13.84 6.29
N THR A 60 5.03 -14.75 7.26
CA THR A 60 5.13 -16.21 7.04
C THR A 60 3.97 -16.73 6.20
N ARG A 61 2.83 -16.01 6.13
CA ARG A 61 1.68 -16.40 5.29
C ARG A 61 2.01 -16.44 3.80
N PHE A 62 3.06 -15.74 3.38
CA PHE A 62 3.54 -15.76 2.01
C PHE A 62 4.41 -16.97 1.70
N ASP A 63 4.86 -17.70 2.71
CA ASP A 63 5.55 -18.96 2.55
C ASP A 63 4.66 -19.92 1.75
N LYS A 64 5.23 -20.57 0.73
CA LYS A 64 4.52 -21.44 -0.22
C LYS A 64 3.47 -20.78 -1.12
N MET A 65 3.27 -19.46 -1.07
CA MET A 65 2.42 -18.75 -2.05
C MET A 65 3.27 -18.12 -3.16
N PRO A 66 2.87 -18.27 -4.44
CA PRO A 66 3.52 -17.57 -5.54
C PRO A 66 3.24 -16.06 -5.47
N MET A 67 4.17 -15.23 -5.96
CA MET A 67 4.09 -13.77 -5.89
C MET A 67 2.76 -13.20 -6.40
N ILE A 68 2.23 -13.73 -7.51
CA ILE A 68 0.94 -13.30 -8.05
C ILE A 68 -0.24 -13.54 -7.09
N LYS A 69 -0.25 -14.66 -6.36
CA LYS A 69 -1.30 -14.97 -5.38
C LYS A 69 -1.21 -14.04 -4.17
N ARG A 70 0.01 -13.68 -3.75
CA ARG A 70 0.24 -12.71 -2.68
C ARG A 70 -0.36 -11.35 -3.07
N HIS A 71 -0.08 -10.89 -4.28
CA HIS A 71 -0.62 -9.64 -4.80
C HIS A 71 -2.15 -9.71 -4.91
N GLN A 72 -2.72 -10.76 -5.51
CA GLN A 72 -4.17 -10.95 -5.60
C GLN A 72 -4.84 -10.89 -4.24
N LEU A 73 -4.28 -11.55 -3.23
CA LEU A 73 -4.83 -11.55 -1.88
C LEU A 73 -4.83 -10.15 -1.26
N ILE A 74 -3.74 -9.39 -1.41
CA ILE A 74 -3.68 -8.01 -0.92
C ILE A 74 -4.66 -7.12 -1.69
N TYR A 75 -4.72 -7.23 -3.02
CA TYR A 75 -5.69 -6.50 -3.83
C TYR A 75 -7.13 -6.79 -3.40
N SER A 76 -7.47 -8.05 -3.11
CA SER A 76 -8.79 -8.41 -2.60
C SER A 76 -9.09 -7.80 -1.22
N LEU A 77 -8.09 -7.71 -0.34
CA LEU A 77 -8.27 -7.11 0.99
C LEU A 77 -8.45 -5.59 0.95
N LEU A 78 -7.81 -4.94 -0.03
CA LEU A 78 -7.78 -3.49 -0.19
C LEU A 78 -8.69 -2.98 -1.33
N ASP A 79 -9.55 -3.83 -1.87
CA ASP A 79 -10.45 -3.50 -2.98
C ASP A 79 -11.35 -2.29 -2.65
N GLU A 80 -11.81 -2.21 -1.40
CA GLU A 80 -12.61 -1.09 -0.90
C GLU A 80 -11.81 0.23 -0.90
N GLU A 81 -10.57 0.21 -0.42
CA GLU A 81 -9.67 1.36 -0.44
C GLU A 81 -9.26 1.79 -1.85
N ILE A 82 -9.07 0.83 -2.77
CA ILE A 82 -8.81 1.12 -4.18
C ILE A 82 -10.01 1.82 -4.82
N LYS A 83 -11.23 1.34 -4.54
CA LYS A 83 -12.46 2.00 -4.97
C LYS A 83 -12.68 3.37 -4.32
N ALA A 84 -12.14 3.58 -3.11
CA ALA A 84 -12.22 4.85 -2.39
C ALA A 84 -11.34 5.96 -2.99
N GLY A 85 -10.38 5.63 -3.87
CA GLY A 85 -9.56 6.64 -4.57
C GLY A 85 -8.07 6.34 -4.68
N VAL A 86 -7.60 5.17 -4.21
CA VAL A 86 -6.20 4.78 -4.41
C VAL A 86 -5.97 4.41 -5.87
N HIS A 87 -5.15 5.20 -6.56
CA HIS A 87 -4.89 5.04 -7.99
C HIS A 87 -3.76 4.03 -8.27
N ALA A 88 -2.72 4.03 -7.43
CA ALA A 88 -1.60 3.10 -7.56
C ALA A 88 -1.09 2.63 -6.20
N LEU A 89 -0.95 1.32 -6.05
CA LEU A 89 -0.43 0.68 -4.85
C LEU A 89 0.74 -0.23 -5.22
N THR A 90 1.94 0.19 -4.83
CA THR A 90 3.16 -0.63 -4.98
C THR A 90 3.25 -1.57 -3.79
N MET A 91 3.34 -2.87 -4.05
CA MET A 91 3.37 -3.90 -3.02
C MET A 91 4.71 -4.66 -3.06
N SER A 92 5.35 -4.79 -1.91
CA SER A 92 6.53 -5.63 -1.71
C SER A 92 6.19 -6.70 -0.69
N THR A 93 5.90 -7.92 -1.16
CA THR A 93 5.55 -9.07 -0.30
C THR A 93 6.73 -10.01 -0.12
N LYS A 94 7.36 -10.01 1.05
CA LYS A 94 8.51 -10.85 1.38
C LYS A 94 8.17 -11.87 2.47
N THR A 95 8.78 -13.04 2.45
CA THR A 95 8.77 -13.93 3.61
C THR A 95 9.82 -13.46 4.62
N PRO A 96 9.72 -13.82 5.91
CA PRO A 96 10.78 -13.50 6.87
C PRO A 96 12.13 -14.07 6.45
N THR A 97 12.16 -15.23 5.76
CA THR A 97 13.39 -15.80 5.17
C THR A 97 13.99 -14.90 4.09
N GLU A 98 13.16 -14.31 3.22
CA GLU A 98 13.60 -13.38 2.17
C GLU A 98 13.96 -11.99 2.72
N ALA A 99 13.44 -11.61 3.88
CA ALA A 99 13.77 -10.34 4.55
C ALA A 99 15.05 -10.44 5.39
N ALA A 100 15.41 -11.65 5.84
CA ALA A 100 16.62 -11.92 6.61
C ALA A 100 17.89 -12.08 5.73
N ARG A 101 17.73 -12.02 4.40
CA ARG A 101 18.78 -12.19 3.40
C ARG A 101 19.15 -10.86 2.78
#